data_AF-A0A2A3VQH9-F1
#
_entry.id   AF-A0A2A3VQH9-F1
#
_cell.length_a   1.000
_cell.length_b   1.000
_cell.length_c   1.000
_cell.angle_alpha   90.00
_cell.angle_beta   90.00
_cell.angle_gamma   90.00
#
_symmetry.space_group_name_H-M   'P 1'
#
loop_
_entity.id
_entity.type
_entity.pdbx_description
1 polymer ?
#
loop_
_entity_poly.entity_id
_entity_poly.type
_entity_poly.pdbx_seq_one_letter_code
_entity_poly.pdbx_strand_id
1 'polypeptide(L)'
;MPLRPVLLLILLLSAALPACADDTPPTITVLYDAFGDDPALEKDWGFAALVEVDGRRILFDTGNDAETFRRNVAAKGIDLADLDMVVMSHRHADHMAGLAVTREPHRDHRRPLRGAGARRPVRTGPSAWRRSRVRRCATHRLSRACAAR
;
A
#
# COMPACT_ATOMS: atom_id res chain seq x y z
N MET A 1 -10.16 14.89 -46.93
CA MET A 1 -10.55 14.05 -45.78
C MET A 1 -11.19 14.97 -44.73
N PRO A 2 -12.52 14.98 -44.54
CA PRO A 2 -13.14 15.91 -43.61
C PRO A 2 -12.82 15.48 -42.17
N LEU A 3 -12.02 16.27 -41.46
CA LEU A 3 -11.64 15.99 -40.05
C LEU A 3 -12.79 16.14 -39.05
N ARG A 4 -13.86 16.85 -39.44
CA ARG A 4 -15.03 17.15 -38.59
C ARG A 4 -15.83 15.92 -38.12
N PRO A 5 -16.25 14.98 -38.99
CA PRO A 5 -16.98 13.79 -38.56
C PRO A 5 -16.13 12.85 -37.70
N VAL A 6 -14.82 12.77 -37.94
CA VAL A 6 -13.89 11.95 -37.14
C VAL A 6 -13.72 12.52 -35.75
N LEU A 7 -13.59 13.85 -35.63
CA LEU A 7 -13.50 14.53 -34.33
C LEU A 7 -14.78 14.37 -33.52
N LEU A 8 -15.96 14.47 -34.15
CA LEU A 8 -17.25 14.26 -33.50
C LEU A 8 -17.42 12.82 -33.01
N LEU A 9 -17.00 11.84 -33.82
CA LEU A 9 -17.02 10.42 -33.44
C LEU A 9 -16.08 10.12 -32.27
N ILE A 10 -14.87 10.70 -32.26
CA ILE A 10 -13.92 10.56 -31.14
C ILE A 10 -14.49 11.21 -29.86
N LEU A 11 -15.13 12.39 -29.97
CA LEU A 11 -15.75 13.07 -28.83
C LEU A 11 -16.90 12.24 -28.24
N LEU A 12 -17.75 11.67 -29.11
CA LEU A 12 -18.88 10.81 -28.72
C LEU A 12 -18.41 9.48 -28.12
N LEU A 13 -17.33 8.89 -28.63
CA LEU A 13 -16.76 7.64 -28.11
C LEU A 13 -16.06 7.85 -26.75
N SER A 14 -15.56 9.04 -26.47
CA SER A 14 -14.90 9.38 -25.19
C SER A 14 -15.88 9.56 -24.02
N ALA A 15 -17.10 10.05 -24.30
CA ALA A 15 -18.14 10.29 -23.30
C ALA A 15 -18.88 9.01 -22.86
N ALA A 16 -18.70 7.90 -23.58
CA ALA A 16 -19.40 6.63 -23.34
C ALA A 16 -18.60 5.63 -22.49
N LEU A 17 -17.38 5.97 -22.06
CA LEU A 17 -16.63 5.12 -21.14
C LEU A 17 -17.15 5.36 -19.72
N PRO A 18 -17.76 4.36 -19.06
CA PRO A 18 -18.09 4.50 -17.66
C PRO A 18 -16.79 4.77 -16.90
N ALA A 19 -16.74 5.89 -16.17
CA ALA A 19 -15.75 6.05 -15.13
C ALA A 19 -16.06 4.96 -14.09
N CYS A 20 -15.21 3.96 -13.99
CA CYS A 20 -15.31 2.92 -12.97
C CYS A 20 -14.95 3.54 -11.61
N ALA A 21 -15.83 4.36 -11.06
CA ALA A 21 -15.79 4.69 -9.65
C ALA A 21 -16.44 3.51 -8.92
N ASP A 22 -15.70 2.89 -8.01
CA ASP A 22 -16.31 1.95 -7.07
C ASP A 22 -17.13 2.78 -6.06
N ASP A 23 -18.45 2.83 -6.23
CA ASP A 23 -19.38 3.60 -5.37
C ASP A 23 -19.56 2.98 -3.97
N THR A 24 -18.67 2.09 -3.54
CA THR A 24 -18.72 1.51 -2.18
C THR A 24 -18.24 2.55 -1.19
N PRO A 25 -19.01 2.86 -0.12
CA PRO A 25 -18.58 3.83 0.88
C PRO A 25 -17.26 3.39 1.52
N PRO A 26 -16.35 4.33 1.82
CA PRO A 26 -15.09 3.99 2.46
C PRO A 26 -15.33 3.35 3.82
N THR A 27 -14.62 2.27 4.12
CA THR A 27 -14.67 1.58 5.40
C THR A 27 -13.31 1.63 6.09
N ILE A 28 -13.34 1.72 7.42
CA ILE A 28 -12.16 1.61 8.28
C ILE A 28 -12.46 0.53 9.30
N THR A 29 -11.66 -0.53 9.29
CA THR A 29 -11.74 -1.63 10.26
C THR A 29 -10.52 -1.57 11.16
N VAL A 30 -10.72 -1.31 12.45
CA VAL A 30 -9.63 -1.35 13.43
C VAL A 30 -9.23 -2.81 13.67
N LEU A 31 -7.93 -3.06 13.59
CA LEU A 31 -7.30 -4.37 13.78
C LEU A 31 -6.45 -4.43 15.04
N TYR A 32 -6.03 -3.29 15.57
CA TYR A 32 -5.18 -3.20 16.75
C TYR A 32 -5.36 -1.84 17.39
N ASP A 33 -5.72 -1.81 18.66
CA ASP A 33 -5.69 -0.63 19.51
C ASP A 33 -5.62 -1.05 20.99
N ALA A 34 -5.48 -0.07 21.87
CA ALA A 34 -5.42 -0.30 23.32
C ALA A 34 -6.80 -0.21 24.01
N PHE A 35 -7.85 0.25 23.32
CA PHE A 35 -9.06 0.76 23.96
C PHE A 35 -10.37 0.26 23.36
N GLY A 36 -10.36 -0.39 22.20
CA GLY A 36 -11.55 -0.80 21.47
C GLY A 36 -12.39 -1.79 22.24
N ASP A 37 -13.70 -1.80 21.98
CA ASP A 37 -14.66 -2.62 22.75
C ASP A 37 -14.95 -3.98 22.12
N ASP A 38 -14.32 -4.31 20.99
CA ASP A 38 -14.54 -5.57 20.31
C ASP A 38 -13.92 -6.75 21.09
N PRO A 39 -14.74 -7.67 21.65
CA PRO A 39 -14.22 -8.76 22.47
C PRO A 39 -13.48 -9.82 21.65
N ALA A 40 -13.59 -9.82 20.32
CA ALA A 40 -12.83 -10.70 19.44
C ALA A 40 -11.39 -10.21 19.18
N LEU A 41 -11.09 -8.96 19.56
CA LEU A 41 -9.77 -8.37 19.38
C LEU A 41 -9.00 -8.35 20.70
N GLU A 42 -7.76 -8.82 20.64
CA GLU A 42 -6.82 -8.65 21.72
C GLU A 42 -6.25 -7.23 21.68
N LYS A 43 -6.29 -6.56 22.85
CA LYS A 43 -5.85 -5.17 23.01
C LYS A 43 -4.40 -5.12 23.45
N ASP A 44 -3.66 -4.16 22.91
CA ASP A 44 -2.31 -3.84 23.33
C ASP A 44 -1.96 -2.41 22.86
N TRP A 45 -0.89 -1.84 23.39
CA TRP A 45 -0.40 -0.53 22.97
C TRP A 45 -0.07 -0.53 21.47
N GLY A 46 -0.43 0.53 20.74
CA GLY A 46 -0.17 0.66 19.30
C GLY A 46 -1.43 0.79 18.46
N PHE A 47 -1.27 0.75 17.14
CA PHE A 47 -2.38 0.92 16.22
C PHE A 47 -2.21 0.11 14.92
N ALA A 48 -3.33 -0.39 14.39
CA ALA A 48 -3.44 -0.89 13.03
C ALA A 48 -4.89 -0.83 12.54
N ALA A 49 -5.09 -0.50 11.26
CA ALA A 49 -6.40 -0.53 10.64
C ALA A 49 -6.33 -0.93 9.16
N LEU A 50 -7.36 -1.64 8.69
CA LEU A 50 -7.62 -1.85 7.27
C LEU A 50 -8.56 -0.76 6.77
N VAL A 51 -8.13 -0.02 5.75
CA VAL A 51 -8.92 0.98 5.06
C VAL A 51 -9.29 0.45 3.67
N GLU A 52 -10.57 0.42 3.36
CA GLU A 52 -11.07 0.06 2.03
C GLU A 52 -11.78 1.26 1.41
N VAL A 53 -11.29 1.72 0.26
CA VAL A 53 -11.80 2.92 -0.44
C VAL A 53 -11.49 2.82 -1.93
N ASP A 54 -12.44 3.19 -2.79
CA ASP A 54 -12.29 3.16 -4.26
C ASP A 54 -11.74 1.82 -4.80
N GLY A 55 -12.21 0.70 -4.24
CA GLY A 55 -11.76 -0.65 -4.61
C GLY A 55 -10.35 -1.01 -4.15
N ARG A 56 -9.69 -0.15 -3.35
CA ARG A 56 -8.34 -0.36 -2.82
C ARG A 56 -8.37 -0.87 -1.40
N ARG A 57 -7.43 -1.75 -1.06
CA ARG A 57 -7.21 -2.26 0.30
C ARG A 57 -5.87 -1.73 0.83
N ILE A 58 -5.94 -0.90 1.85
CA ILE A 58 -4.79 -0.19 2.43
C ILE A 58 -4.65 -0.63 3.89
N LEU A 59 -3.51 -1.21 4.24
CA LEU A 59 -3.17 -1.48 5.64
C LEU A 59 -2.42 -0.28 6.22
N PHE A 60 -2.95 0.31 7.29
CA PHE A 60 -2.34 1.42 8.00
C PHE A 60 -1.79 0.94 9.34
N ASP A 61 -0.47 1.03 9.54
CA ASP A 61 0.27 0.49 10.69
C ASP A 61 0.03 -1.01 10.97
N THR A 62 0.75 -1.57 11.94
CA THR A 62 0.79 -3.01 12.24
C THR A 62 0.94 -3.35 13.72
N GLY A 63 0.67 -2.39 14.62
CA GLY A 63 0.71 -2.61 16.06
C GLY A 63 2.11 -2.88 16.65
N ASN A 64 2.12 -3.27 17.92
CA ASN A 64 3.30 -3.47 18.76
C ASN A 64 3.78 -4.92 18.86
N ASP A 65 2.88 -5.88 18.72
CA ASP A 65 3.22 -7.30 18.70
C ASP A 65 2.67 -7.99 17.44
N ALA A 66 3.56 -8.70 16.74
CA ALA A 66 3.24 -9.34 15.47
C ALA A 66 2.24 -10.50 15.63
N GLU A 67 2.32 -11.21 16.75
CA GLU A 67 1.48 -12.37 17.03
C GLU A 67 0.05 -11.90 17.36
N THR A 68 -0.11 -10.89 18.23
CA THR A 68 -1.39 -10.22 18.53
C THR A 68 -2.03 -9.65 17.26
N PHE A 69 -1.26 -8.95 16.43
CA PHE A 69 -1.76 -8.41 15.16
C PHE A 69 -2.30 -9.51 14.25
N ARG A 70 -1.55 -10.61 14.10
CA ARG A 70 -1.98 -11.75 13.28
C ARG A 70 -3.23 -12.45 13.84
N ARG A 71 -3.37 -12.58 15.17
CA ARG A 71 -4.59 -13.11 15.79
C ARG A 71 -5.79 -12.23 15.50
N ASN A 72 -5.65 -10.91 15.62
CA ASN A 72 -6.73 -9.95 15.37
C ASN A 72 -7.18 -9.93 13.91
N VAL A 73 -6.23 -9.97 12.97
CA VAL A 73 -6.50 -10.09 11.53
C VAL A 73 -7.30 -11.37 11.24
N ALA A 74 -6.89 -12.49 11.82
CA ALA A 74 -7.58 -13.77 11.69
C ALA A 74 -8.99 -13.74 12.33
N ALA A 75 -9.14 -13.11 13.50
CA ALA A 75 -10.42 -12.94 14.19
C ALA A 75 -11.43 -12.12 13.35
N LYS A 76 -10.94 -11.19 12.53
CA LYS A 76 -11.75 -10.43 11.56
C LYS A 76 -11.99 -11.15 10.23
N GLY A 77 -11.40 -12.33 10.02
CA GLY A 77 -11.48 -13.06 8.75
C GLY A 77 -10.85 -12.29 7.58
N ILE A 78 -9.85 -11.45 7.86
CA ILE A 78 -9.20 -10.60 6.85
C ILE A 78 -8.00 -11.33 6.26
N ASP A 79 -7.96 -11.42 4.94
CA ASP A 79 -6.79 -11.85 4.18
C ASP A 79 -5.96 -10.63 3.75
N LEU A 80 -4.67 -10.63 4.11
CA LEU A 80 -3.71 -9.56 3.80
C LEU A 80 -2.98 -9.79 2.46
N ALA A 81 -3.21 -10.90 1.76
CA ALA A 81 -2.56 -11.19 0.48
C ALA A 81 -2.93 -10.20 -0.64
N ASP A 82 -4.13 -9.64 -0.60
CA ASP A 82 -4.68 -8.73 -1.62
C ASP A 82 -4.57 -7.24 -1.21
N LEU A 83 -3.56 -6.86 -0.42
CA LEU A 83 -3.30 -5.46 -0.10
C LEU A 83 -2.71 -4.72 -1.31
N ASP A 84 -3.24 -3.53 -1.63
CA ASP A 84 -2.66 -2.66 -2.65
C ASP A 84 -1.47 -1.86 -2.12
N MET A 85 -1.48 -1.52 -0.83
CA MET A 85 -0.39 -0.81 -0.17
C MET A 85 -0.43 -0.98 1.35
N VAL A 86 0.74 -0.76 1.97
CA VAL A 86 0.89 -0.62 3.43
C VAL A 86 1.44 0.77 3.71
N VAL A 87 0.79 1.52 4.61
CA VAL A 87 1.18 2.85 5.04
C VAL A 87 1.64 2.78 6.48
N MET A 88 2.82 3.34 6.77
CA MET A 88 3.33 3.49 8.13
C MET A 88 3.25 4.96 8.54
N SER A 89 2.62 5.24 9.66
CA SER A 89 2.48 6.59 10.20
C SER A 89 3.84 7.17 10.61
N HIS A 90 4.62 6.40 11.37
CA HIS A 90 5.96 6.77 11.83
C HIS A 90 6.76 5.56 12.32
N ARG A 91 8.03 5.78 12.70
CA ARG A 91 9.01 4.72 13.01
C ARG A 91 9.11 4.41 14.51
N HIS A 92 8.00 4.06 15.15
CA HIS A 92 8.01 3.44 16.48
C HIS A 92 7.58 1.98 16.43
N ALA A 93 7.98 1.21 17.44
CA ALA A 93 7.76 -0.24 17.47
C ALA A 93 6.27 -0.59 17.47
N ASP A 94 5.47 0.21 18.18
CA ASP A 94 4.03 0.10 18.34
C ASP A 94 3.19 0.37 17.08
N HIS A 95 3.86 0.67 15.97
CA HIS A 95 3.25 0.85 14.66
C HIS A 95 3.78 -0.12 13.60
N MET A 96 4.91 -0.78 13.84
CA MET A 96 5.65 -1.49 12.79
C MET A 96 5.89 -2.98 13.07
N ALA A 97 5.56 -3.49 14.26
CA ALA A 97 5.98 -4.83 14.69
C ALA A 97 5.35 -5.95 13.83
N GLY A 98 4.08 -5.81 13.45
CA GLY A 98 3.36 -6.78 12.63
C GLY A 98 3.70 -6.76 11.14
N LEU A 99 4.62 -5.91 10.67
CA LEU A 99 4.93 -5.82 9.23
C LEU A 99 5.38 -7.16 8.63
N ALA A 100 6.04 -8.03 9.39
CA ALA A 100 6.44 -9.37 8.92
C ALA A 100 5.23 -10.26 8.54
N VAL A 101 4.10 -10.11 9.25
CA VAL A 101 2.86 -10.87 9.01
C VAL A 101 2.33 -10.63 7.59
N THR A 102 2.48 -9.40 7.06
CA THR A 102 2.02 -9.04 5.70
C THR A 102 2.72 -9.82 4.58
N ARG A 103 3.86 -10.47 4.87
CA ARG A 103 4.69 -11.18 3.88
C ARG A 103 4.60 -12.69 4.00
N GLU A 104 3.90 -13.22 5.00
CA GLU A 104 3.75 -14.66 5.15
C GLU A 104 2.85 -15.22 4.04
N PRO A 105 3.27 -16.29 3.34
CA PRO A 105 2.45 -16.87 2.30
C PRO A 105 1.18 -17.47 2.92
N HIS A 106 0.03 -16.83 2.68
CA HIS A 106 -1.28 -17.37 3.02
C HIS A 106 -1.50 -18.69 2.25
N ARG A 107 -1.35 -19.80 2.96
CA ARG A 107 -1.74 -21.12 2.46
C ARG A 107 -3.25 -21.18 2.57
N ASP A 108 -3.91 -21.25 1.41
CA ASP A 108 -5.32 -21.62 1.28
C ASP A 108 -6.38 -20.51 1.44
N HIS A 109 -6.52 -19.66 0.41
CA HIS A 109 -7.84 -19.25 -0.13
C HIS A 109 -7.67 -18.44 -1.41
N ARG A 110 -7.97 -19.03 -2.57
CA ARG A 110 -8.08 -18.26 -3.82
C ARG A 110 -9.45 -17.60 -3.88
N ARG A 111 -9.56 -16.36 -3.41
CA ARG A 111 -10.70 -15.51 -3.78
C ARG A 111 -10.65 -15.30 -5.30
N PRO A 112 -11.74 -15.51 -6.06
CA PRO A 112 -11.76 -15.18 -7.47
C PRO A 112 -11.44 -13.70 -7.64
N LEU A 113 -10.44 -13.39 -8.47
CA LEU A 113 -10.09 -12.03 -8.86
C LEU A 113 -11.37 -11.33 -9.32
N ARG A 114 -11.91 -10.41 -8.51
CA ARG A 114 -13.00 -9.54 -8.96
C ARG A 114 -12.48 -8.74 -10.15
N GLY A 115 -13.16 -8.90 -11.29
CA GLY A 115 -13.15 -8.05 -12.46
C GLY A 115 -11.79 -7.46 -12.84
N ALA A 116 -11.08 -8.12 -13.77
CA ALA A 116 -9.96 -7.54 -14.49
C ALA A 116 -10.43 -6.37 -15.39
N GLY A 117 -10.71 -5.21 -14.79
CA GLY A 117 -10.46 -3.94 -15.44
C GLY A 117 -8.95 -3.74 -15.40
N ALA A 118 -8.29 -3.74 -16.57
CA ALA A 118 -6.84 -3.65 -16.70
C ALA A 118 -6.25 -2.58 -15.77
N ARG A 119 -5.66 -3.04 -14.66
CA ARG A 119 -5.01 -2.18 -13.68
C ARG A 119 -3.85 -1.47 -14.39
N ARG A 120 -3.97 -0.15 -14.62
CA ARG A 120 -2.80 0.64 -15.01
C ARG A 120 -1.78 0.48 -13.89
N PRO A 121 -0.53 0.08 -14.17
CA PRO A 121 0.49 0.10 -13.16
C PRO A 121 0.60 1.55 -12.70
N VAL A 122 0.35 1.80 -11.41
CA VAL A 122 0.78 3.05 -10.79
C VAL A 122 2.27 3.13 -11.07
N ARG A 123 2.71 4.13 -11.84
CA ARG A 123 4.14 4.37 -12.06
C ARG A 123 4.75 4.82 -10.74
N THR A 124 5.10 3.87 -9.89
CA THR A 124 6.03 4.06 -8.77
C THR A 124 7.44 3.99 -9.35
N GLY A 125 7.78 5.00 -10.15
CA GLY A 125 9.05 5.07 -10.86
C GLY A 125 9.76 6.41 -10.61
N PRO A 126 11.10 6.43 -10.48
CA PRO A 126 11.89 7.59 -10.10
C PRO A 126 11.94 8.73 -11.16
N SER A 127 11.06 8.72 -12.16
CA SER A 127 10.84 9.84 -13.08
C SER A 127 9.69 10.78 -12.65
N ALA A 128 8.90 10.39 -11.64
CA ALA A 128 7.94 11.28 -10.98
C ALA A 128 8.59 12.09 -9.83
N TRP A 129 9.78 11.66 -9.37
CA TRP A 129 10.63 12.40 -8.45
C TRP A 129 11.80 12.98 -9.25
N ARG A 130 11.74 14.27 -9.57
CA ARG A 130 12.81 14.99 -10.29
C ARG A 130 14.13 14.78 -9.54
N ARG A 131 15.11 14.14 -10.20
CA ARG A 131 16.45 13.90 -9.65
C ARG A 131 17.12 15.24 -9.29
N SER A 132 17.10 15.64 -8.02
CA SER A 132 18.16 16.47 -7.46
C SER A 132 19.40 15.59 -7.43
N ARG A 133 20.24 15.73 -8.47
CA ARG A 133 21.58 15.14 -8.48
C ARG A 133 22.33 15.69 -7.28
N VAL A 134 22.53 14.88 -6.23
CA VAL A 134 23.72 15.02 -5.41
C VAL A 134 24.89 14.72 -6.35
N ARG A 135 25.50 15.79 -6.86
CA ARG A 135 26.74 15.68 -7.62
C ARG A 135 27.76 15.06 -6.65
N ARG A 136 28.20 13.83 -6.91
CA ARG A 136 29.48 13.36 -6.38
C ARG A 136 30.52 14.31 -6.96
N CYS A 137 31.06 15.18 -6.13
CA CYS A 137 32.26 15.91 -6.45
C CYS A 137 33.41 14.90 -6.38
N ALA A 138 33.81 14.36 -7.53
CA ALA A 138 35.11 13.74 -7.66
C ALA A 138 36.13 14.89 -7.78
N THR A 139 36.82 15.20 -6.69
CA THR A 139 38.06 15.98 -6.74
C THR A 139 39.23 15.08 -6.34
N HIS A 140 40.29 15.24 -7.13
CA HIS A 140 41.52 14.47 -7.23
C HIS A 140 42.22 14.03 -5.93
N ARG A 141 42.73 12.79 -5.97
CA ARG A 141 44.14 12.34 -5.88
C ARG A 141 45.12 13.17 -5.01
N LEU A 142 45.93 12.39 -4.27
CA LEU A 142 47.19 12.67 -3.54
C LEU A 142 46.94 13.04 -2.05
N SER A 143 47.44 12.32 -1.04
CA SER A 143 48.82 11.87 -0.84
C SER A 143 48.93 10.78 0.27
N ARG A 144 49.67 9.71 -0.05
CA ARG A 144 50.67 8.94 0.75
C ARG A 144 50.44 8.56 2.23
N ALA A 145 50.67 7.25 2.45
CA ALA A 145 51.57 6.61 3.43
C ALA A 145 51.16 6.51 4.91
N CYS A 146 50.95 5.27 5.38
CA CYS A 146 51.80 4.48 6.30
C CYS A 146 50.93 3.33 6.86
N ALA A 147 51.11 2.08 6.41
CA ALA A 147 52.04 1.08 6.95
C ALA A 147 51.62 0.51 8.33
N ALA A 148 51.29 -0.79 8.29
CA ALA A 148 51.30 -1.83 9.32
C ALA A 148 51.62 -1.45 10.78
N ARG A 149 50.80 -1.97 11.69
CA ARG A 149 51.19 -2.77 12.86
C ARG A 149 49.99 -3.59 13.33
#